data_AF-A0A0L0LJL7-F1
#
_entry.id   AF-A0A0L0LJL7-F1
#
_cell.length_a   1.000
_cell.length_b   1.000
_cell.length_c   1.000
_cell.angle_alpha   90.00
_cell.angle_beta   90.00
_cell.angle_gamma   90.00
#
_symmetry.space_group_name_H-M   'P 1'
#
loop_
_entity.id
_entity.type
_entity.pdbx_description
1 polymer ?
#
loop_
_entity_poly.entity_id
_entity_poly.type
_entity_poly.pdbx_seq_one_letter_code
_entity_poly.pdbx_strand_id
1 'polypeptide(L)'
;MNIPVSWKEADLQVVQRVLERISSDTSVGYHKIPVANANALQVFLAKKRGKVLVAEYCKGVEVVNDGVLTACDIDSNPDLQYAHVPLGVVLRGNIVVLKAGKGTKTLGPGDFIGLFETSDWLLTKRSRQIGEWTLIADTECDVMYFGSSLLQEETAQASEFRNYFIALARADHVPQPISSLPLLDWAADHTTRSRLPDCAIIVHTHLLPNSSPFFRHLSHLVAPGRIYILEKPYSTIRSVFNDLVRSGYDVTKVHMEAGMPYEFATQKSIEVLWRKVIESQKKYRFKKLLIVDDGGDLWHSIPWKELEGVQIVGVEQTQRGITRVEGSTIKTPPIISVASSGIKKLIESEFIGISVVKKLNELGAISDSKQIGILGVGSIGGAVQRALTAMGRTVLCYDPTYHSSDSVPENSISSIDVLLNKCDLIVGTVGTDSIVGTALERVSGSKVLVSASSADVEFGSLLKLAEPTSDVYGTQIVTVHDDLDLKILNGGYPINFDRIKDSTPDEDIVLTRCLLYIGAMQAAHLLSIGEQTPGIYDLDKMSQKHLLERWVEYKKELAQMHHVKEEHMVSIVAHSSLQNAKETPTVWED
;
A
#
# COMPACT_ATOMS: atom_id res chain seq x y z
N MET A 1 -38.45 11.31 -2.30
CA MET A 1 -39.79 10.65 -2.28
C MET A 1 -39.52 9.16 -2.08
N ASN A 2 -39.92 8.59 -0.94
CA ASN A 2 -39.77 7.15 -0.70
C ASN A 2 -40.84 6.43 -1.52
N ILE A 3 -40.45 5.86 -2.66
CA ILE A 3 -41.32 4.96 -3.40
C ILE A 3 -41.37 3.65 -2.58
N PRO A 4 -42.56 3.10 -2.27
CA PRO A 4 -42.66 1.88 -1.48
C PRO A 4 -42.03 0.71 -2.23
N VAL A 5 -41.10 0.02 -1.57
CA VAL A 5 -40.66 -1.32 -1.99
C VAL A 5 -41.83 -2.27 -1.72
N SER A 6 -42.26 -3.02 -2.74
CA SER A 6 -43.29 -4.03 -2.57
C SER A 6 -42.62 -5.36 -2.25
N TRP A 7 -42.98 -5.98 -1.12
CA TRP A 7 -42.49 -7.29 -0.72
C TRP A 7 -43.51 -8.35 -1.09
N LYS A 8 -43.05 -9.41 -1.75
CA LYS A 8 -43.87 -10.58 -2.08
C LYS A 8 -43.12 -11.84 -1.69
N GLU A 9 -43.86 -12.85 -1.25
CA GLU A 9 -43.30 -14.20 -1.16
C GLU A 9 -42.91 -14.67 -2.57
N ALA A 10 -41.72 -15.27 -2.68
CA ALA A 10 -41.24 -15.78 -3.96
C ALA A 10 -42.15 -16.93 -4.45
N ASP A 11 -42.74 -16.79 -5.63
CA ASP A 11 -43.43 -17.89 -6.31
C ASP A 11 -42.41 -18.96 -6.72
N LEU A 12 -42.79 -20.24 -6.60
CA LEU A 12 -41.99 -21.40 -6.99
C LEU A 12 -41.51 -21.29 -8.43
N GLN A 13 -42.33 -20.74 -9.33
CA GLN A 13 -41.97 -20.53 -10.72
C GLN A 13 -40.88 -19.45 -10.90
N VAL A 14 -40.81 -18.47 -10.01
CA VAL A 14 -39.76 -17.44 -10.03
C VAL A 14 -38.44 -18.03 -9.53
N VAL A 15 -38.47 -18.74 -8.40
CA VAL A 15 -37.31 -19.45 -7.86
C VAL A 15 -36.77 -20.45 -8.88
N GLN A 16 -37.66 -21.25 -9.48
CA GLN A 16 -37.28 -22.24 -10.48
C GLN A 16 -36.65 -21.61 -11.72
N ARG A 17 -37.22 -20.54 -12.29
CA ARG A 17 -36.65 -19.84 -13.45
C ARG A 17 -35.27 -19.25 -13.18
N VAL A 18 -35.06 -18.74 -11.96
CA VAL A 18 -33.77 -18.15 -11.58
C VAL A 18 -32.71 -19.23 -11.43
N LEU A 19 -33.05 -20.35 -10.82
CA LEU A 19 -32.15 -21.49 -10.69
C LEU A 19 -31.87 -22.16 -12.04
N GLU A 20 -32.89 -22.29 -12.89
CA GLU A 20 -32.74 -22.76 -14.26
C GLU A 20 -31.79 -21.83 -15.02
N ARG A 21 -31.98 -20.51 -14.94
CA ARG A 21 -31.09 -19.54 -15.60
C ARG A 21 -29.66 -19.63 -15.07
N ILE A 22 -29.48 -19.64 -13.76
CA ILE A 22 -28.18 -19.83 -13.10
C ILE A 22 -27.50 -21.15 -13.52
N SER A 23 -28.28 -22.22 -13.70
CA SER A 23 -27.77 -23.55 -14.09
C SER A 23 -27.51 -23.72 -15.58
N SER A 24 -28.25 -22.99 -16.42
CA SER A 24 -28.30 -23.15 -17.88
C SER A 24 -27.35 -22.21 -18.62
N ASP A 25 -27.01 -21.08 -18.01
CA ASP A 25 -26.37 -19.98 -18.70
C ASP A 25 -24.86 -19.98 -18.47
N THR A 26 -24.10 -20.14 -19.56
CA THR A 26 -22.64 -19.91 -19.58
C THR A 26 -22.29 -18.43 -19.44
N SER A 27 -23.29 -17.53 -19.39
CA SER A 27 -23.12 -16.07 -19.45
C SER A 27 -23.64 -15.27 -18.23
N VAL A 28 -23.93 -15.91 -17.08
CA VAL A 28 -23.97 -15.13 -15.82
C VAL A 28 -22.55 -14.60 -15.58
N GLY A 29 -22.36 -13.30 -15.78
CA GLY A 29 -21.06 -12.73 -16.13
C GLY A 29 -19.95 -12.92 -15.09
N TYR A 30 -20.29 -13.25 -13.83
CA TYR A 30 -19.32 -13.18 -12.73
C TYR A 30 -19.37 -14.34 -11.72
N HIS A 31 -20.51 -15.00 -11.49
CA HIS A 31 -20.64 -16.08 -10.50
C HIS A 31 -21.12 -17.38 -11.16
N LYS A 32 -20.19 -18.23 -11.61
CA LYS A 32 -20.56 -19.56 -12.12
C LYS A 32 -20.94 -20.48 -10.96
N ILE A 33 -22.21 -20.88 -10.90
CA ILE A 33 -22.65 -21.93 -9.99
C ILE A 33 -22.35 -23.29 -10.66
N PRO A 34 -21.57 -24.19 -10.03
CA PRO A 34 -21.41 -25.53 -10.56
C PRO A 34 -22.78 -26.22 -10.71
N VAL A 35 -23.03 -26.86 -11.86
CA VAL A 35 -24.32 -27.49 -12.20
C VAL A 35 -24.80 -28.47 -11.11
N ALA A 36 -23.88 -29.19 -10.47
CA ALA A 36 -24.19 -30.10 -9.36
C ALA A 36 -24.88 -29.39 -8.18
N ASN A 37 -24.51 -28.14 -7.92
CA ASN A 37 -25.03 -27.34 -6.81
C ASN A 37 -26.36 -26.66 -7.16
N ALA A 38 -26.61 -26.38 -8.44
CA ALA A 38 -27.86 -25.74 -8.86
C ALA A 38 -29.08 -26.64 -8.63
N ASN A 39 -28.96 -27.94 -8.92
CA ASN A 39 -30.03 -28.92 -8.66
C ASN A 39 -30.29 -29.10 -7.16
N ALA A 40 -29.22 -29.20 -6.35
CA ALA A 40 -29.34 -29.28 -4.90
C ALA A 40 -30.00 -28.03 -4.32
N LEU A 41 -29.61 -26.85 -4.82
CA LEU A 41 -30.18 -25.57 -4.43
C LEU A 41 -31.66 -25.46 -4.78
N GLN A 42 -32.06 -25.96 -5.95
CA GLN A 42 -33.45 -26.00 -6.37
C GLN A 42 -34.32 -26.87 -5.47
N VAL A 43 -33.85 -28.06 -5.15
CA VAL A 43 -34.56 -28.96 -4.23
C VAL A 43 -34.64 -28.36 -2.83
N PHE A 44 -33.60 -27.66 -2.39
CA PHE A 44 -33.56 -27.00 -1.08
C PHE A 44 -34.54 -25.81 -1.01
N LEU A 45 -34.50 -24.88 -1.97
CA LEU A 45 -35.36 -23.70 -1.97
C LEU A 45 -36.83 -24.04 -2.20
N ALA A 46 -37.14 -25.05 -3.04
CA ALA A 46 -38.51 -25.50 -3.27
C ALA A 46 -39.23 -25.99 -1.99
N LYS A 47 -38.46 -26.51 -1.02
CA LYS A 47 -38.97 -27.01 0.27
C LYS A 47 -39.11 -25.93 1.35
N LYS A 48 -38.68 -24.70 1.09
CA LYS A 48 -38.53 -23.63 2.10
C LYS A 48 -39.34 -22.38 1.77
N ARG A 49 -40.59 -22.59 1.32
CA ARG A 49 -41.57 -21.51 1.11
C ARG A 49 -41.68 -20.66 2.39
N GLY A 50 -41.66 -19.34 2.23
CA GLY A 50 -41.74 -18.37 3.33
C GLY A 50 -40.40 -17.92 3.95
N LYS A 51 -39.26 -18.52 3.57
CA LYS A 51 -37.92 -18.09 4.05
C LYS A 51 -37.13 -17.25 3.04
N VAL A 52 -37.79 -16.84 1.96
CA VAL A 52 -37.20 -16.11 0.85
C VAL A 52 -38.17 -15.01 0.43
N LEU A 53 -37.66 -13.80 0.26
CA LEU A 53 -38.47 -12.60 0.05
C LEU A 53 -38.04 -11.92 -1.24
N VAL A 54 -39.01 -11.47 -2.04
CA VAL A 54 -38.72 -10.69 -3.25
C VAL A 54 -39.07 -9.24 -2.99
N ALA A 55 -38.10 -8.35 -3.22
CA ALA A 55 -38.27 -6.90 -3.22
C ALA A 55 -38.26 -6.38 -4.66
N GLU A 56 -39.23 -5.52 -4.97
CA GLU A 56 -39.32 -4.83 -6.25
C GLU A 56 -38.80 -3.40 -6.09
N TYR A 57 -37.82 -3.00 -6.92
CA TYR A 57 -37.23 -1.67 -6.92
C TYR A 57 -37.51 -0.96 -8.24
N CYS A 58 -37.98 0.28 -8.15
CA CYS A 58 -38.11 1.15 -9.30
C CYS A 58 -36.74 1.67 -9.77
N LYS A 59 -36.63 2.01 -11.06
CA LYS A 59 -35.44 2.67 -11.60
C LYS A 59 -35.09 3.93 -10.80
N GLY A 60 -33.80 4.08 -10.49
CA GLY A 60 -33.23 5.20 -9.75
C GLY A 60 -33.32 5.05 -8.23
N VAL A 61 -33.96 3.99 -7.72
CA VAL A 61 -34.01 3.72 -6.28
C VAL A 61 -32.69 3.12 -5.84
N GLU A 62 -32.10 3.69 -4.78
CA GLU A 62 -30.98 3.07 -4.08
C GLU A 62 -31.48 1.77 -3.45
N VAL A 63 -30.85 0.64 -3.78
CA VAL A 63 -31.05 -0.68 -3.18
C VAL A 63 -30.21 -0.78 -1.90
N VAL A 64 -28.96 -0.31 -1.96
CA VAL A 64 -28.02 -0.21 -0.84
C VAL A 64 -27.46 1.20 -0.88
N ASN A 65 -27.34 1.86 0.27
CA ASN A 65 -26.70 3.14 0.43
C ASN A 65 -25.61 2.99 1.48
N ASP A 66 -24.39 3.32 1.08
CA ASP A 66 -23.20 3.23 1.91
C ASP A 66 -23.07 1.89 2.65
N GLY A 67 -23.26 0.77 1.95
CA GLY A 67 -23.17 -0.57 2.55
C GLY A 67 -24.31 -0.94 3.50
N VAL A 68 -25.41 -0.19 3.50
CA VAL A 68 -26.63 -0.49 4.25
C VAL A 68 -27.79 -0.62 3.29
N LEU A 69 -28.56 -1.71 3.40
CA LEU A 69 -29.74 -1.91 2.56
C LEU A 69 -30.79 -0.82 2.89
N THR A 70 -31.26 -0.08 1.88
CA THR A 70 -32.04 1.17 2.04
C THR A 70 -33.52 0.96 2.31
N ALA A 71 -34.05 -0.24 2.08
CA ALA A 71 -35.48 -0.50 2.18
C ALA A 71 -35.95 -0.39 3.63
N CYS A 72 -36.85 0.55 3.91
CA CYS A 72 -37.32 0.92 5.25
C CYS A 72 -37.96 -0.25 6.03
N ASP A 73 -38.36 -1.33 5.33
CA ASP A 73 -39.08 -2.45 5.92
C ASP A 73 -38.16 -3.59 6.40
N ILE A 74 -36.84 -3.52 6.21
CA ILE A 74 -35.91 -4.53 6.77
C ILE A 74 -35.83 -4.45 8.29
N ASP A 75 -35.94 -3.23 8.83
CA ASP A 75 -36.06 -3.02 10.28
C ASP A 75 -37.30 -3.74 10.85
N SER A 76 -38.30 -4.02 10.01
CA SER A 76 -39.49 -4.78 10.40
C SER A 76 -39.36 -6.30 10.23
N ASN A 77 -38.42 -6.78 9.41
CA ASN A 77 -38.22 -8.21 9.18
C ASN A 77 -36.95 -8.72 9.88
N PRO A 78 -37.08 -9.35 11.07
CA PRO A 78 -35.93 -9.83 11.84
C PRO A 78 -35.11 -10.88 11.09
N ASP A 79 -35.69 -11.55 10.08
CA ASP A 79 -34.99 -12.57 9.32
C ASP A 79 -33.99 -12.02 8.30
N LEU A 80 -34.01 -10.71 8.01
CA LEU A 80 -33.04 -10.05 7.14
C LEU A 80 -31.97 -9.26 7.90
N GLN A 81 -32.07 -9.15 9.23
CA GLN A 81 -31.18 -8.32 10.07
C GLN A 81 -29.86 -9.00 10.46
N TYR A 82 -29.49 -10.08 9.77
CA TYR A 82 -28.27 -10.81 10.08
C TYR A 82 -27.01 -10.16 9.48
N ALA A 83 -27.18 -9.27 8.50
CA ALA A 83 -26.11 -8.52 7.84
C ALA A 83 -26.61 -7.11 7.47
N HIS A 84 -25.69 -6.14 7.33
CA HIS A 84 -26.04 -4.78 6.86
C HIS A 84 -26.59 -4.78 5.42
N VAL A 85 -26.07 -5.70 4.59
CA VAL A 85 -26.65 -6.07 3.31
C VAL A 85 -26.89 -7.58 3.34
N PRO A 86 -28.13 -8.05 3.59
CA PRO A 86 -28.44 -9.47 3.53
C PRO A 86 -28.20 -9.99 2.12
N LEU A 87 -27.96 -11.30 2.04
CA LEU A 87 -27.73 -12.00 0.79
C LEU A 87 -28.96 -11.85 -0.09
N GLY A 88 -28.75 -11.27 -1.26
CA GLY A 88 -29.76 -11.15 -2.30
C GLY A 88 -29.24 -11.67 -3.63
N VAL A 89 -30.15 -12.07 -4.52
CA VAL A 89 -29.85 -12.37 -5.93
C VAL A 89 -30.79 -11.58 -6.82
N VAL A 90 -30.23 -10.93 -7.85
CA VAL A 90 -31.01 -10.17 -8.82
C VAL A 90 -31.78 -11.16 -9.70
N LEU A 91 -33.11 -11.05 -9.73
CA LEU A 91 -33.98 -11.91 -10.55
C LEU A 91 -34.26 -11.30 -11.92
N ARG A 92 -34.42 -9.98 -11.94
CA ARG A 92 -34.78 -9.19 -13.13
C ARG A 92 -34.15 -7.81 -13.02
N GLY A 93 -33.83 -7.23 -14.18
CA GLY A 93 -33.31 -5.87 -14.28
C GLY A 93 -31.82 -5.77 -13.98
N ASN A 94 -31.36 -4.53 -13.85
CA ASN A 94 -29.95 -4.21 -13.61
C ASN A 94 -29.80 -3.29 -12.40
N ILE A 95 -28.71 -3.48 -11.66
CA ILE A 95 -28.30 -2.63 -10.53
C ILE A 95 -26.89 -2.13 -10.80
N VAL A 96 -26.68 -0.82 -10.76
CA VAL A 96 -25.35 -0.22 -10.87
C VAL A 96 -24.73 -0.11 -9.48
N VAL A 97 -23.52 -0.63 -9.35
CA VAL A 97 -22.65 -0.47 -8.18
C VAL A 97 -21.91 0.85 -8.32
N LEU A 98 -22.09 1.73 -7.35
CA LEU A 98 -21.35 2.97 -7.20
C LEU A 98 -20.34 2.84 -6.05
N LYS A 99 -19.12 3.28 -6.30
CA LYS A 99 -18.10 3.52 -5.27
C LYS A 99 -17.73 4.99 -5.30
N ALA A 100 -17.90 5.70 -4.18
CA ALA A 100 -17.65 7.14 -4.09
C ALA A 100 -18.36 7.94 -5.22
N GLY A 101 -19.62 7.58 -5.52
CA GLY A 101 -20.44 8.22 -6.54
C GLY A 101 -20.09 7.88 -8.00
N LYS A 102 -19.11 7.00 -8.25
CA LYS A 102 -18.74 6.55 -9.60
C LYS A 102 -19.24 5.12 -9.84
N GLY A 103 -19.89 4.89 -10.98
CA GLY A 103 -20.26 3.55 -11.43
C GLY A 103 -19.04 2.68 -11.67
N THR A 104 -18.94 1.57 -10.94
CA THR A 104 -17.83 0.62 -11.05
C THR A 104 -18.24 -0.69 -11.71
N LYS A 105 -19.51 -1.11 -11.55
CA LYS A 105 -20.03 -2.38 -12.07
C LYS A 105 -21.54 -2.31 -12.27
N THR A 106 -22.08 -3.16 -13.14
CA THR A 106 -23.52 -3.44 -13.23
C THR A 106 -23.77 -4.91 -12.86
N LEU A 107 -24.74 -5.15 -11.99
CA LEU A 107 -25.25 -6.46 -11.60
C LEU A 107 -26.52 -6.74 -12.39
N GLY A 108 -26.60 -7.89 -13.05
CA GLY A 108 -27.76 -8.35 -13.80
C GLY A 108 -28.38 -9.60 -13.19
N PRO A 109 -29.37 -10.21 -13.86
CA PRO A 109 -30.04 -11.41 -13.35
C PRO A 109 -29.07 -12.56 -13.07
N GLY A 110 -29.11 -13.10 -11.84
CA GLY A 110 -28.22 -14.15 -11.34
C GLY A 110 -27.04 -13.63 -10.50
N ASP A 111 -26.76 -12.32 -10.52
CA ASP A 111 -25.71 -11.74 -9.69
C ASP A 111 -26.15 -11.57 -8.23
N PHE A 112 -25.20 -11.70 -7.31
CA PHE A 112 -25.45 -11.59 -5.87
C PHE A 112 -25.20 -10.17 -5.34
N ILE A 113 -25.93 -9.82 -4.29
CA ILE A 113 -25.67 -8.68 -3.41
C ILE A 113 -25.50 -9.17 -1.97
N GLY A 114 -24.70 -8.48 -1.16
CA GLY A 114 -24.49 -8.87 0.24
C GLY A 114 -23.75 -10.20 0.44
N LEU A 115 -23.08 -10.71 -0.60
CA LEU A 115 -22.38 -12.00 -0.57
C LEU A 115 -21.23 -12.01 0.46
N PHE A 116 -20.42 -10.95 0.49
CA PHE A 116 -19.31 -10.82 1.43
C PHE A 116 -19.79 -10.62 2.87
N GLU A 117 -20.77 -9.74 3.08
CA GLU A 117 -21.39 -9.46 4.38
C GLU A 117 -22.01 -10.74 4.96
N THR A 118 -22.70 -11.51 4.12
CA THR A 118 -23.30 -12.77 4.53
C THR A 118 -22.26 -13.83 4.84
N SER A 119 -21.21 -13.97 4.01
CA SER A 119 -20.13 -14.92 4.26
C SER A 119 -19.40 -14.64 5.57
N ASP A 120 -19.09 -13.37 5.83
CA ASP A 120 -18.47 -12.94 7.07
C ASP A 120 -19.38 -13.19 8.29
N TRP A 121 -20.68 -12.91 8.18
CA TRP A 121 -21.64 -13.23 9.22
C TRP A 121 -21.75 -14.74 9.44
N LEU A 122 -21.78 -15.55 8.39
CA LEU A 122 -21.84 -17.01 8.50
C LEU A 122 -20.65 -17.56 9.29
N LEU A 123 -19.46 -17.02 9.05
CA LEU A 123 -18.19 -17.40 9.70
C LEU A 123 -18.07 -16.87 11.13
N THR A 124 -18.48 -15.63 11.39
CA THR A 124 -18.18 -14.93 12.66
C THR A 124 -19.37 -14.72 13.57
N LYS A 125 -20.59 -14.93 13.05
CA LYS A 125 -21.88 -14.61 13.69
C LYS A 125 -22.02 -13.15 14.11
N ARG A 126 -21.29 -12.23 13.46
CA ARG A 126 -21.38 -10.79 13.68
C ARG A 126 -21.84 -10.09 12.41
N SER A 127 -22.85 -9.23 12.54
CA SER A 127 -23.20 -8.30 11.47
C SER A 127 -22.14 -7.19 11.43
N ARG A 128 -21.47 -7.03 10.28
CA ARG A 128 -20.47 -5.99 10.04
C ARG A 128 -20.71 -5.39 8.67
N GLN A 129 -20.56 -4.08 8.56
CA GLN A 129 -20.50 -3.38 7.29
C GLN A 129 -19.12 -3.66 6.66
N ILE A 130 -19.08 -4.29 5.49
CA ILE A 130 -17.83 -4.73 4.85
C ILE A 130 -17.36 -3.77 3.75
N GLY A 131 -18.26 -2.96 3.18
CA GLY A 131 -17.82 -1.85 2.34
C GLY A 131 -18.86 -0.75 2.15
N GLU A 132 -18.36 0.38 1.67
CA GLU A 132 -19.08 1.64 1.43
C GLU A 132 -19.54 1.71 -0.03
N TRP A 133 -20.49 0.85 -0.40
CA TRP A 133 -21.01 0.76 -1.76
C TRP A 133 -22.45 1.29 -1.79
N THR A 134 -22.78 2.04 -2.83
CA THR A 134 -24.17 2.38 -3.13
C THR A 134 -24.62 1.57 -4.33
N LEU A 135 -25.70 0.83 -4.20
CA LEU A 135 -26.31 0.07 -5.28
C LEU A 135 -27.55 0.83 -5.74
N ILE A 136 -27.66 1.16 -7.02
CA ILE A 136 -28.84 1.86 -7.58
C ILE A 136 -29.47 0.98 -8.65
N ALA A 137 -30.79 0.79 -8.57
CA ALA A 137 -31.55 0.13 -9.62
C ALA A 137 -31.49 0.95 -10.93
N ASP A 138 -30.76 0.49 -11.94
CA ASP A 138 -30.63 1.20 -13.23
C ASP A 138 -31.83 0.96 -14.15
N THR A 139 -32.52 -0.16 -13.94
CA THR A 139 -33.85 -0.45 -14.47
C THR A 139 -34.79 -0.79 -13.33
N GLU A 140 -36.08 -1.00 -13.61
CA GLU A 140 -36.92 -1.76 -12.69
C GLU A 140 -36.26 -3.11 -12.42
N CYS A 141 -36.06 -3.46 -11.15
CA CYS A 141 -35.36 -4.68 -10.77
C CYS A 141 -36.05 -5.41 -9.62
N ASP A 142 -35.97 -6.73 -9.66
CA ASP A 142 -36.50 -7.61 -8.65
C ASP A 142 -35.32 -8.30 -7.98
N VAL A 143 -35.24 -8.25 -6.65
CA VAL A 143 -34.16 -8.87 -5.88
C VAL A 143 -34.74 -9.84 -4.85
N MET A 144 -34.23 -11.06 -4.85
CA MET A 144 -34.63 -12.11 -3.93
C MET A 144 -33.64 -12.22 -2.78
N TYR A 145 -34.10 -11.95 -1.56
CA TYR A 145 -33.31 -12.05 -0.33
C TYR A 145 -33.53 -13.35 0.42
N PHE A 146 -32.45 -13.88 1.00
CA PHE A 146 -32.46 -15.09 1.80
C PHE A 146 -32.59 -14.76 3.29
N GLY A 147 -33.57 -15.36 3.98
CA GLY A 147 -33.73 -15.18 5.42
C GLY A 147 -32.64 -15.89 6.25
N SER A 148 -32.29 -15.32 7.40
CA SER A 148 -31.34 -15.88 8.35
C SER A 148 -31.75 -17.29 8.82
N SER A 149 -33.05 -17.53 8.95
CA SER A 149 -33.65 -18.80 9.36
C SER A 149 -33.42 -19.92 8.34
N LEU A 150 -33.17 -19.56 7.07
CA LEU A 150 -32.74 -20.49 6.04
C LEU A 150 -31.26 -20.81 6.21
N LEU A 151 -30.45 -19.78 6.44
CA LEU A 151 -29.00 -19.87 6.54
C LEU A 151 -28.53 -20.51 7.86
N GLN A 152 -29.30 -20.45 8.95
CA GLN A 152 -28.95 -21.01 10.26
C GLN A 152 -29.39 -22.47 10.44
N GLU A 153 -30.13 -23.04 9.49
CA GLU A 153 -30.72 -24.36 9.68
C GLU A 153 -29.63 -25.45 9.81
N GLU A 154 -29.79 -26.35 10.78
CA GLU A 154 -28.82 -27.42 11.08
C GLU A 154 -29.11 -28.70 10.26
N THR A 155 -29.35 -28.54 8.95
CA THR A 155 -29.49 -29.66 8.02
C THR A 155 -28.24 -29.78 7.14
N ALA A 156 -27.99 -30.98 6.62
CA ALA A 156 -26.86 -31.22 5.71
C ALA A 156 -26.94 -30.30 4.48
N GLN A 157 -28.15 -30.14 3.91
CA GLN A 157 -28.39 -29.28 2.75
C GLN A 157 -28.16 -27.80 3.06
N ALA A 158 -28.61 -27.31 4.21
CA ALA A 158 -28.34 -25.93 4.63
C ALA A 158 -26.85 -25.69 4.90
N SER A 159 -26.14 -26.69 5.42
CA SER A 159 -24.69 -26.63 5.63
C SER A 159 -23.92 -26.58 4.31
N GLU A 160 -24.28 -27.44 3.36
CA GLU A 160 -23.75 -27.42 2.00
C GLU A 160 -24.01 -26.06 1.34
N PHE A 161 -25.20 -25.50 1.53
CA PHE A 161 -25.58 -24.19 1.01
C PHE A 161 -24.77 -23.03 1.63
N ARG A 162 -24.55 -23.04 2.95
CA ARG A 162 -23.67 -22.07 3.61
C ARG A 162 -22.23 -22.17 3.10
N ASN A 163 -21.70 -23.39 3.05
CA ASN A 163 -20.34 -23.64 2.58
C ASN A 163 -20.18 -23.21 1.14
N TYR A 164 -21.22 -23.41 0.32
CA TYR A 164 -21.27 -22.92 -1.05
C TYR A 164 -21.15 -21.40 -1.12
N PHE A 165 -21.89 -20.62 -0.34
CA PHE A 165 -21.73 -19.16 -0.35
C PHE A 165 -20.42 -18.68 0.23
N ILE A 166 -19.89 -19.37 1.25
CA ILE A 166 -18.56 -19.07 1.76
C ILE A 166 -17.51 -19.32 0.69
N ALA A 167 -17.60 -20.45 0.00
CA ALA A 167 -16.72 -20.80 -1.11
C ALA A 167 -16.91 -19.85 -2.30
N LEU A 168 -18.16 -19.45 -2.62
CA LEU A 168 -18.45 -18.51 -3.68
C LEU A 168 -17.96 -17.11 -3.34
N ALA A 169 -18.10 -16.64 -2.10
CA ALA A 169 -17.56 -15.35 -1.66
C ALA A 169 -16.02 -15.36 -1.63
N ARG A 170 -15.41 -16.52 -1.39
CA ARG A 170 -13.95 -16.70 -1.47
C ARG A 170 -13.48 -16.79 -2.92
N ALA A 171 -14.19 -17.54 -3.75
CA ALA A 171 -13.90 -17.77 -5.17
C ALA A 171 -14.30 -16.57 -6.05
N ASP A 172 -15.24 -15.75 -5.59
CA ASP A 172 -15.43 -14.35 -5.96
C ASP A 172 -14.29 -13.52 -5.36
N HIS A 173 -13.06 -14.01 -5.54
CA HIS A 173 -11.95 -13.15 -5.89
C HIS A 173 -12.50 -12.32 -7.03
N VAL A 174 -12.81 -11.04 -6.78
CA VAL A 174 -13.07 -10.11 -7.87
C VAL A 174 -11.95 -10.35 -8.90
N PRO A 175 -12.24 -10.92 -10.10
CA PRO A 175 -11.25 -11.02 -11.16
C PRO A 175 -11.35 -9.71 -11.91
N GLN A 176 -11.02 -8.65 -11.19
CA GLN A 176 -10.52 -7.40 -11.67
C GLN A 176 -9.41 -7.09 -10.69
N PRO A 177 -8.25 -6.62 -11.17
CA PRO A 177 -7.18 -6.29 -10.26
C PRO A 177 -7.77 -5.39 -9.15
N ILE A 178 -7.65 -5.80 -7.87
CA ILE A 178 -8.14 -5.03 -6.70
C ILE A 178 -7.56 -3.60 -6.79
N SER A 179 -6.42 -3.54 -7.46
CA SER A 179 -5.65 -2.38 -7.80
C SER A 179 -5.47 -2.17 -9.32
N SER A 180 -4.74 -1.13 -9.70
CA SER A 180 -4.14 -1.02 -11.04
C SER A 180 -2.79 -1.76 -11.12
N LEU A 181 -2.48 -2.65 -10.17
CA LEU A 181 -1.16 -3.26 -9.96
C LEU A 181 -1.27 -4.79 -9.90
N PRO A 182 -1.34 -5.48 -11.06
CA PRO A 182 -1.60 -6.92 -11.11
C PRO A 182 -0.60 -7.78 -10.32
N LEU A 183 0.67 -7.39 -10.27
CA LEU A 183 1.68 -8.12 -9.50
C LEU A 183 1.42 -8.06 -7.98
N LEU A 184 0.87 -6.95 -7.49
CA LEU A 184 0.51 -6.82 -6.08
C LEU A 184 -0.72 -7.66 -5.76
N ASP A 185 -1.72 -7.69 -6.64
CA ASP A 185 -2.88 -8.56 -6.47
C ASP A 185 -2.48 -10.03 -6.45
N TRP A 186 -1.57 -10.42 -7.36
CA TRP A 186 -1.00 -11.76 -7.40
C TRP A 186 -0.22 -12.10 -6.13
N ALA A 187 0.66 -11.22 -5.65
CA ALA A 187 1.39 -11.45 -4.39
C ALA A 187 0.44 -11.54 -3.19
N ALA A 188 -0.64 -10.76 -3.18
CA ALA A 188 -1.64 -10.80 -2.13
C ALA A 188 -2.38 -12.14 -2.10
N ASP A 189 -2.74 -12.68 -3.25
CA ASP A 189 -3.44 -13.97 -3.37
C ASP A 189 -2.66 -15.13 -2.74
N HIS A 190 -1.32 -15.11 -2.84
CA HIS A 190 -0.44 -16.19 -2.35
C HIS A 190 0.05 -16.00 -0.91
N THR A 191 -0.22 -14.86 -0.27
CA THR A 191 0.32 -14.54 1.07
C THR A 191 -0.75 -14.20 2.09
N THR A 192 -1.98 -13.92 1.66
CA THR A 192 -3.05 -13.47 2.54
C THR A 192 -3.79 -14.65 3.17
N ARG A 193 -3.44 -14.98 4.42
CA ARG A 193 -4.05 -16.12 5.12
C ARG A 193 -5.44 -15.83 5.69
N SER A 194 -5.57 -14.77 6.51
CA SER A 194 -6.79 -14.49 7.27
C SER A 194 -6.83 -13.06 7.83
N ARG A 195 -8.04 -12.56 8.05
CA ARG A 195 -8.29 -11.29 8.77
C ARG A 195 -7.71 -11.32 10.19
N LEU A 196 -7.24 -10.17 10.65
CA LEU A 196 -6.84 -9.92 12.04
C LEU A 196 -7.83 -8.95 12.72
N PRO A 197 -9.02 -9.42 13.13
CA PRO A 197 -10.11 -8.58 13.62
C PRO A 197 -9.83 -7.92 14.99
N ASP A 198 -8.72 -8.25 15.64
CA ASP A 198 -8.21 -7.66 16.88
C ASP A 198 -6.92 -6.84 16.67
N CYS A 199 -6.64 -6.46 15.42
CA CYS A 199 -5.47 -5.68 15.03
C CYS A 199 -5.85 -4.27 14.54
N ALA A 200 -4.88 -3.36 14.64
CA ALA A 200 -4.83 -2.08 13.95
C ALA A 200 -3.48 -1.96 13.23
N ILE A 201 -3.43 -1.14 12.17
CA ILE A 201 -2.21 -0.90 11.41
C ILE A 201 -1.85 0.59 11.49
N ILE A 202 -0.58 0.89 11.71
CA ILE A 202 -0.02 2.23 11.57
C ILE A 202 0.92 2.22 10.38
N VAL A 203 0.81 3.21 9.50
CA VAL A 203 1.69 3.35 8.33
C VAL A 203 2.25 4.76 8.29
N HIS A 204 3.57 4.91 8.17
CA HIS A 204 4.20 6.20 7.85
C HIS A 204 4.95 6.05 6.53
N THR A 205 4.47 6.73 5.47
CA THR A 205 4.97 6.48 4.11
C THR A 205 4.64 7.62 3.12
N HIS A 206 5.22 7.53 1.93
CA HIS A 206 4.91 8.38 0.78
C HIS A 206 3.50 8.04 0.23
N LEU A 207 2.65 9.07 0.02
CA LEU A 207 1.31 8.90 -0.55
C LEU A 207 1.32 9.18 -2.06
N LEU A 208 1.60 8.12 -2.83
CA LEU A 208 1.73 8.10 -4.29
C LEU A 208 0.55 7.30 -4.91
N PRO A 209 0.33 7.33 -6.24
CA PRO A 209 -0.84 6.71 -6.85
C PRO A 209 -0.94 5.21 -6.54
N ASN A 210 0.19 4.51 -6.55
CA ASN A 210 0.34 3.10 -6.17
C ASN A 210 0.11 2.81 -4.67
N SER A 211 0.03 3.82 -3.79
CA SER A 211 -0.27 3.61 -2.37
C SER A 211 -1.72 3.18 -2.16
N SER A 212 -2.66 3.68 -2.99
CA SER A 212 -4.09 3.31 -2.87
C SER A 212 -4.34 1.80 -3.03
N PRO A 213 -3.84 1.14 -4.09
CA PRO A 213 -3.72 -0.32 -4.19
C PRO A 213 -3.24 -1.02 -2.92
N PHE A 214 -2.11 -0.59 -2.38
CA PHE A 214 -1.47 -1.20 -1.22
C PHE A 214 -2.35 -1.11 0.03
N PHE A 215 -2.94 0.05 0.30
CA PHE A 215 -3.83 0.22 1.44
C PHE A 215 -5.14 -0.58 1.32
N ARG A 216 -5.68 -0.75 0.10
CA ARG A 216 -6.82 -1.64 -0.14
C ARG A 216 -6.48 -3.08 0.24
N HIS A 217 -5.30 -3.55 -0.14
CA HIS A 217 -4.84 -4.88 0.25
C HIS A 217 -4.67 -5.04 1.75
N LEU A 218 -4.03 -4.07 2.42
CA LEU A 218 -3.97 -4.06 3.89
C LEU A 218 -5.37 -4.03 4.54
N SER A 219 -6.37 -3.49 3.85
CA SER A 219 -7.74 -3.46 4.33
C SER A 219 -8.43 -4.83 4.33
N HIS A 220 -7.84 -5.82 3.65
CA HIS A 220 -8.27 -7.22 3.79
C HIS A 220 -7.79 -7.84 5.10
N LEU A 221 -6.68 -7.36 5.69
CA LEU A 221 -6.25 -7.78 7.02
C LEU A 221 -7.08 -7.14 8.12
N VAL A 222 -7.31 -5.82 8.04
CA VAL A 222 -8.06 -5.04 9.03
C VAL A 222 -9.01 -4.07 8.32
N ALA A 223 -10.14 -3.71 8.93
CA ALA A 223 -11.03 -2.72 8.30
C ALA A 223 -10.32 -1.36 8.09
N PRO A 224 -10.65 -0.58 7.02
CA PRO A 224 -10.01 0.72 6.73
C PRO A 224 -9.95 1.68 7.92
N GLY A 225 -11.03 1.76 8.72
CA GLY A 225 -11.11 2.57 9.94
C GLY A 225 -10.20 2.10 11.09
N ARG A 226 -9.29 1.14 10.85
CA ARG A 226 -8.24 0.70 11.77
C ARG A 226 -6.84 0.85 11.19
N ILE A 227 -6.71 1.59 10.10
CA ILE A 227 -5.44 1.90 9.46
C ILE A 227 -5.20 3.40 9.64
N TYR A 228 -4.15 3.72 10.39
CA TYR A 228 -3.72 5.08 10.71
C TYR A 228 -2.49 5.41 9.89
N ILE A 229 -2.58 6.44 9.06
CA ILE A 229 -1.57 6.79 8.08
C ILE A 229 -0.96 8.14 8.45
N LEU A 230 0.35 8.23 8.53
CA LEU A 230 1.10 9.48 8.58
C LEU A 230 1.74 9.71 7.21
N GLU A 231 1.43 10.84 6.59
CA GLU A 231 1.96 11.17 5.28
C GLU A 231 3.43 11.64 5.35
N LYS A 232 4.14 11.54 4.23
CA LYS A 232 5.39 12.28 4.00
C LYS A 232 5.13 13.49 3.09
N PRO A 233 5.06 14.72 3.64
CA PRO A 233 4.48 15.87 2.94
C PRO A 233 5.31 16.33 1.73
N TYR A 234 6.63 16.09 1.71
CA TYR A 234 7.50 16.42 0.57
C TYR A 234 7.24 15.57 -0.68
N SER A 235 6.48 14.49 -0.55
CA SER A 235 6.20 13.51 -1.62
C SER A 235 4.72 13.24 -1.86
N THR A 236 3.86 13.70 -0.96
CA THR A 236 2.45 13.33 -0.97
C THR A 236 1.72 14.03 -2.11
N ILE A 237 1.05 13.24 -2.95
CA ILE A 237 0.14 13.75 -3.97
C ILE A 237 -1.23 14.00 -3.35
N ARG A 238 -1.74 15.22 -3.48
CA ARG A 238 -2.95 15.65 -2.76
C ARG A 238 -4.20 14.86 -3.13
N SER A 239 -4.33 14.42 -4.39
CA SER A 239 -5.45 13.57 -4.83
C SER A 239 -5.45 12.24 -4.09
N VAL A 240 -4.29 11.59 -3.96
CA VAL A 240 -4.12 10.31 -3.24
C VAL A 240 -4.45 10.47 -1.77
N PHE A 241 -3.96 11.50 -1.10
CA PHE A 241 -4.33 11.81 0.29
C PHE A 241 -5.85 11.88 0.45
N ASN A 242 -6.51 12.67 -0.42
CA ASN A 242 -7.95 12.87 -0.34
C ASN A 242 -8.72 11.58 -0.66
N ASP A 243 -8.23 10.75 -1.59
CA ASP A 243 -8.81 9.45 -1.93
C ASP A 243 -8.74 8.49 -0.74
N LEU A 244 -7.63 8.47 0.01
CA LEU A 244 -7.50 7.65 1.22
C LEU A 244 -8.45 8.15 2.32
N VAL A 245 -8.50 9.45 2.61
CA VAL A 245 -9.47 9.97 3.60
C VAL A 245 -10.91 9.62 3.22
N ARG A 246 -11.28 9.76 1.94
CA ARG A 246 -12.61 9.37 1.44
C ARG A 246 -12.89 7.88 1.48
N SER A 247 -11.87 7.04 1.55
CA SER A 247 -11.98 5.58 1.60
C SER A 247 -11.99 5.04 3.05
N GLY A 248 -12.17 5.91 4.03
CA GLY A 248 -12.32 5.54 5.44
C GLY A 248 -11.01 5.36 6.23
N TYR A 249 -9.86 5.69 5.64
CA TYR A 249 -8.56 5.65 6.34
C TYR A 249 -8.37 6.89 7.24
N ASP A 250 -7.74 6.73 8.41
CA ASP A 250 -7.35 7.87 9.26
C ASP A 250 -6.00 8.41 8.80
N VAL A 251 -6.00 9.44 7.97
CA VAL A 251 -4.77 10.06 7.45
C VAL A 251 -4.43 11.32 8.24
N THR A 252 -3.28 11.32 8.89
CA THR A 252 -2.70 12.44 9.62
C THR A 252 -1.75 13.20 8.71
N LYS A 253 -2.05 14.50 8.55
CA LYS A 253 -1.26 15.43 7.76
C LYS A 253 -0.02 15.88 8.55
N VAL A 254 1.12 16.00 7.89
CA VAL A 254 2.31 16.65 8.48
C VAL A 254 2.31 18.11 8.07
N HIS A 255 2.37 19.00 9.05
CA HIS A 255 2.37 20.44 8.83
C HIS A 255 3.80 20.97 8.79
N MET A 256 4.25 21.34 7.59
CA MET A 256 5.52 22.03 7.39
C MET A 256 5.34 23.54 7.47
N GLU A 257 6.29 24.21 8.10
CA GLU A 257 6.37 25.68 8.18
C GLU A 257 7.73 26.16 7.63
N ALA A 258 7.79 27.41 7.18
CA ALA A 258 9.03 28.01 6.70
C ALA A 258 10.11 27.98 7.80
N GLY A 259 11.30 27.48 7.47
CA GLY A 259 12.42 27.34 8.40
C GLY A 259 12.26 26.22 9.44
N MET A 260 11.17 25.44 9.41
CA MET A 260 10.98 24.30 10.32
C MET A 260 11.69 23.05 9.76
N PRO A 261 12.60 22.40 10.52
CA PRO A 261 13.19 21.13 10.10
C PRO A 261 12.13 20.04 9.93
N TYR A 262 12.28 19.21 8.90
CA TYR A 262 11.38 18.09 8.61
C TYR A 262 11.11 17.18 9.81
N GLU A 263 12.18 16.77 10.50
CA GLU A 263 12.09 15.84 11.63
C GLU A 263 11.24 16.42 12.76
N PHE A 264 11.32 17.73 13.00
CA PHE A 264 10.52 18.40 14.03
C PHE A 264 9.03 18.45 13.67
N ALA A 265 8.71 18.79 12.42
CA ALA A 265 7.33 18.78 11.91
C ALA A 265 6.71 17.37 11.98
N THR A 266 7.50 16.36 11.60
CA THR A 266 7.12 14.95 11.62
C THR A 266 6.88 14.48 13.05
N GLN A 267 7.79 14.78 13.99
CA GLN A 267 7.65 14.41 15.39
C GLN A 267 6.37 14.94 16.04
N LYS A 268 6.03 16.22 15.82
CA LYS A 268 4.76 16.79 16.29
C LYS A 268 3.54 16.03 15.75
N SER A 269 3.60 15.62 14.49
CA SER A 269 2.50 14.93 13.81
C SER A 269 2.39 13.46 14.27
N ILE A 270 3.52 12.83 14.61
CA ILE A 270 3.59 11.51 15.24
C ILE A 270 2.89 11.51 16.60
N GLU A 271 3.05 12.56 17.42
CA GLU A 271 2.34 12.67 18.70
C GLU A 271 0.80 12.71 18.51
N VAL A 272 0.34 13.40 17.47
CA VAL A 272 -1.09 13.44 17.10
C VAL A 272 -1.57 12.06 16.64
N LEU A 273 -0.78 11.39 15.79
CA LEU A 273 -1.07 10.03 15.31
C LEU A 273 -1.22 9.06 16.48
N TRP A 274 -0.26 9.03 17.40
CA TRP A 274 -0.30 8.13 18.56
C TRP A 274 -1.48 8.40 19.47
N ARG A 275 -1.86 9.66 19.67
CA ARG A 275 -3.07 10.00 20.44
C ARG A 275 -4.31 9.34 19.84
N LYS A 276 -4.52 9.45 18.53
CA LYS A 276 -5.65 8.82 17.82
C LYS A 276 -5.62 7.30 17.94
N VAL A 277 -4.44 6.68 17.81
CA VAL A 277 -4.26 5.23 17.94
C VAL A 277 -4.62 4.77 19.36
N ILE A 278 -4.13 5.46 20.39
CA ILE A 278 -4.39 5.13 21.80
C ILE A 278 -5.87 5.28 22.14
N GLU A 279 -6.51 6.36 21.69
CA GLU A 279 -7.96 6.58 21.87
C GLU A 279 -8.77 5.45 21.22
N SER A 280 -8.39 5.07 20.00
CA SER A 280 -9.02 3.97 19.28
C SER A 280 -8.74 2.61 19.89
N GLN A 281 -7.55 2.40 20.45
CA GLN A 281 -7.22 1.20 21.21
C GLN A 281 -8.14 1.05 22.42
N LYS A 282 -8.37 2.13 23.17
CA LYS A 282 -9.30 2.14 24.31
C LYS A 282 -10.75 1.86 23.88
N LYS A 283 -11.17 2.45 22.76
CA LYS A 283 -12.53 2.31 22.21
C LYS A 283 -12.81 0.91 21.67
N TYR A 284 -11.93 0.38 20.82
CA TYR A 284 -12.14 -0.87 20.08
C TYR A 284 -11.44 -2.08 20.69
N ARG A 285 -10.59 -1.86 21.70
CA ARG A 285 -9.86 -2.88 22.47
C ARG A 285 -9.08 -3.87 21.63
N PHE A 286 -8.50 -3.40 20.53
CA PHE A 286 -7.58 -4.22 19.75
C PHE A 286 -6.35 -4.60 20.59
N LYS A 287 -5.80 -5.79 20.31
CA LYS A 287 -4.72 -6.43 21.07
C LYS A 287 -3.42 -6.50 20.29
N LYS A 288 -3.47 -6.23 18.99
CA LYS A 288 -2.33 -6.29 18.09
C LYS A 288 -2.18 -4.96 17.35
N LEU A 289 -0.94 -4.61 17.07
CA LEU A 289 -0.55 -3.44 16.31
C LEU A 289 0.53 -3.85 15.31
N LEU A 290 0.27 -3.60 14.03
CA LEU A 290 1.27 -3.73 12.98
C LEU A 290 1.72 -2.33 12.58
N ILE A 291 3.03 -2.09 12.56
CA ILE A 291 3.60 -0.80 12.15
C ILE A 291 4.34 -1.00 10.82
N VAL A 292 4.05 -0.17 9.81
CA VAL A 292 4.83 -0.09 8.57
C VAL A 292 5.47 1.29 8.53
N ASP A 293 6.78 1.37 8.66
CA ASP A 293 7.52 2.63 8.67
C ASP A 293 8.46 2.75 7.46
N ASP A 294 8.66 3.99 7.05
CA ASP A 294 9.53 4.41 5.98
C ASP A 294 10.41 5.52 6.56
N GLY A 295 11.62 5.16 7.01
CA GLY A 295 12.60 6.12 7.52
C GLY A 295 12.88 6.01 9.03
N GLY A 296 12.12 5.21 9.75
CA GLY A 296 12.33 4.90 11.16
C GLY A 296 11.93 5.99 12.15
N ASP A 297 11.05 6.92 11.75
CA ASP A 297 10.57 7.99 12.61
C ASP A 297 9.60 7.47 13.69
N LEU A 298 8.86 6.38 13.43
CA LEU A 298 7.91 5.82 14.38
C LEU A 298 8.61 5.05 15.52
N TRP A 299 9.74 4.39 15.27
CA TRP A 299 10.36 3.46 16.22
C TRP A 299 10.71 4.10 17.56
N HIS A 300 11.18 5.34 17.55
CA HIS A 300 11.59 6.09 18.75
C HIS A 300 10.40 6.65 19.55
N SER A 301 9.22 6.68 18.95
CA SER A 301 8.05 7.38 19.47
C SER A 301 6.96 6.44 20.02
N ILE A 302 7.19 5.12 19.98
CA ILE A 302 6.20 4.14 20.41
C ILE A 302 5.83 4.39 21.89
N PRO A 303 4.55 4.66 22.21
CA PRO A 303 4.09 4.93 23.57
C PRO A 303 3.92 3.61 24.35
N TRP A 304 5.04 3.00 24.72
CA TRP A 304 5.10 1.65 25.31
C TRP A 304 4.26 1.48 26.57
N LYS A 305 4.10 2.55 27.37
CA LYS A 305 3.32 2.52 28.61
C LYS A 305 1.82 2.47 28.33
N GLU A 306 1.36 3.26 27.37
CA GLU A 306 -0.05 3.33 26.96
C GLU A 306 -0.49 2.11 26.15
N LEU A 307 0.47 1.43 25.50
CA LEU A 307 0.26 0.21 24.73
C LEU A 307 0.65 -1.06 25.51
N GLU A 308 0.70 -0.99 26.84
CA GLU A 308 0.96 -2.17 27.67
C GLU A 308 -0.07 -3.29 27.39
N GLY A 309 0.42 -4.51 27.14
CA GLY A 309 -0.41 -5.66 26.78
C GLY A 309 -0.89 -5.69 25.32
N VAL A 310 -0.49 -4.72 24.48
CA VAL A 310 -0.66 -4.77 23.03
C VAL A 310 0.57 -5.41 22.40
N GLN A 311 0.35 -6.42 21.58
CA GLN A 311 1.37 -7.06 20.76
C GLN A 311 1.75 -6.15 19.59
N ILE A 312 3.05 -5.90 19.37
CA ILE A 312 3.53 -4.97 18.33
C ILE A 312 4.57 -5.67 17.46
N VAL A 313 4.40 -5.61 16.14
CA VAL A 313 5.39 -6.05 15.15
C VAL A 313 5.50 -4.97 14.07
N GLY A 314 6.72 -4.71 13.60
CA GLY A 314 7.04 -3.67 12.64
C GLY A 314 7.50 -4.21 11.29
N VAL A 315 7.40 -3.37 10.26
CA VAL A 315 8.02 -3.53 8.94
C VAL A 315 8.75 -2.22 8.64
N GLU A 316 10.02 -2.27 8.29
CA GLU A 316 10.81 -1.09 7.90
C GLU A 316 11.24 -1.16 6.44
N GLN A 317 10.89 -0.11 5.68
CA GLN A 317 11.13 0.00 4.25
C GLN A 317 12.55 0.45 3.88
N THR A 318 13.18 1.28 4.71
CA THR A 318 14.40 2.02 4.34
C THR A 318 15.62 1.63 5.15
N GLN A 319 16.79 1.71 4.52
CA GLN A 319 18.05 1.46 5.22
C GLN A 319 18.28 2.46 6.36
N ARG A 320 17.87 3.72 6.16
CA ARG A 320 17.95 4.76 7.20
C ARG A 320 17.19 4.34 8.46
N GLY A 321 15.97 3.83 8.31
CA GLY A 321 15.18 3.39 9.45
C GLY A 321 15.80 2.18 10.16
N ILE A 322 16.34 1.21 9.40
CA ILE A 322 17.09 0.09 9.96
C ILE A 322 18.32 0.58 10.73
N THR A 323 19.16 1.43 10.14
CA THR A 323 20.36 1.96 10.79
C THR A 323 20.05 2.82 12.02
N ARG A 324 18.90 3.48 12.06
CA ARG A 324 18.43 4.20 13.26
C ARG A 324 18.08 3.26 14.41
N VAL A 325 17.65 2.04 14.12
CA VAL A 325 17.36 1.01 15.11
C VAL A 325 18.63 0.24 15.48
N GLU A 326 19.41 -0.19 14.49
CA GLU A 326 20.68 -0.91 14.64
C GLU A 326 21.74 -0.04 15.30
N GLY A 327 22.01 -0.29 16.58
CA GLY A 327 22.99 0.48 17.37
C GLY A 327 22.35 1.49 18.33
N SER A 328 21.03 1.61 18.32
CA SER A 328 20.31 2.35 19.36
C SER A 328 20.03 1.47 20.58
N THR A 329 19.88 2.10 21.75
CA THR A 329 19.44 1.42 22.99
C THR A 329 17.92 1.41 23.14
N ILE A 330 17.18 1.86 22.11
CA ILE A 330 15.74 1.99 22.18
C ILE A 330 15.08 0.61 22.22
N LYS A 331 13.99 0.51 22.97
CA LYS A 331 13.14 -0.67 22.92
C LYS A 331 12.44 -0.68 21.57
N THR A 332 12.65 -1.75 20.80
CA THR A 332 11.95 -2.00 19.53
C THR A 332 11.12 -3.29 19.58
N PRO A 333 10.02 -3.36 18.83
CA PRO A 333 9.35 -4.63 18.56
C PRO A 333 10.20 -5.51 17.64
N PRO A 334 9.80 -6.76 17.36
CA PRO A 334 10.25 -7.47 16.16
C PRO A 334 10.00 -6.59 14.91
N ILE A 335 11.00 -6.44 14.05
CA ILE A 335 10.92 -5.64 12.81
C ILE A 335 11.30 -6.50 11.62
N ILE A 336 10.42 -6.61 10.62
CA ILE A 336 10.76 -7.21 9.33
C ILE A 336 11.43 -6.13 8.47
N SER A 337 12.65 -6.40 8.04
CA SER A 337 13.43 -5.48 7.21
C SER A 337 13.16 -5.75 5.72
N VAL A 338 12.35 -4.88 5.10
CA VAL A 338 12.23 -4.82 3.65
C VAL A 338 13.46 -4.12 3.05
N ALA A 339 14.02 -3.16 3.80
CA ALA A 339 15.19 -2.38 3.42
C ALA A 339 16.43 -3.20 3.04
N SER A 340 16.67 -4.31 3.74
CA SER A 340 17.83 -5.18 3.55
C SER A 340 17.65 -6.24 2.47
N SER A 341 16.42 -6.39 1.94
CA SER A 341 16.13 -7.40 0.92
C SER A 341 16.93 -7.15 -0.36
N GLY A 342 17.40 -8.21 -1.00
CA GLY A 342 18.18 -8.08 -2.22
C GLY A 342 17.42 -7.43 -3.36
N ILE A 343 16.11 -7.67 -3.47
CA ILE A 343 15.26 -7.00 -4.47
C ILE A 343 15.26 -5.48 -4.25
N LYS A 344 15.10 -5.02 -3.01
CA LYS A 344 15.17 -3.58 -2.65
C LYS A 344 16.54 -2.97 -2.98
N LYS A 345 17.62 -3.69 -2.65
CA LYS A 345 19.00 -3.20 -2.78
C LYS A 345 19.51 -3.17 -4.22
N LEU A 346 19.21 -4.22 -4.98
CA LEU A 346 19.84 -4.47 -6.27
C LEU A 346 18.93 -4.14 -7.46
N ILE A 347 17.60 -4.20 -7.27
CA ILE A 347 16.64 -3.95 -8.36
C ILE A 347 15.99 -2.59 -8.22
N GLU A 348 15.43 -2.26 -7.04
CA GLU A 348 14.75 -0.97 -6.85
C GLU A 348 15.68 0.22 -7.01
N SER A 349 16.89 0.11 -6.48
CA SER A 349 17.87 1.19 -6.59
C SER A 349 18.15 1.61 -8.03
N GLU A 350 18.10 0.68 -9.00
CA GLU A 350 18.28 0.96 -10.42
C GLU A 350 17.20 1.89 -10.97
N PHE A 351 15.92 1.53 -10.79
CA PHE A 351 14.83 2.35 -11.33
C PHE A 351 14.62 3.65 -10.55
N ILE A 352 15.00 3.71 -9.27
CA ILE A 352 15.08 4.98 -8.52
C ILE A 352 16.17 5.87 -9.11
N GLY A 353 17.37 5.33 -9.37
CA GLY A 353 18.46 6.07 -10.01
C GLY A 353 18.09 6.61 -11.39
N ILE A 354 17.42 5.79 -12.21
CA ILE A 354 16.87 6.22 -13.51
C ILE A 354 15.85 7.35 -13.34
N SER A 355 14.94 7.24 -12.36
CA SER A 355 13.90 8.25 -12.10
C SER A 355 14.50 9.58 -11.67
N VAL A 356 15.56 9.57 -10.86
CA VAL A 356 16.34 10.75 -10.47
C VAL A 356 16.95 11.42 -11.71
N VAL A 357 17.66 10.66 -12.55
CA VAL A 357 18.30 11.19 -13.77
C VAL A 357 17.27 11.73 -14.75
N LYS A 358 16.15 11.03 -14.95
CA LYS A 358 15.04 11.50 -15.76
C LYS A 358 14.51 12.85 -15.25
N LYS A 359 14.29 12.97 -13.95
CA LYS A 359 13.79 14.22 -13.37
C LYS A 359 14.79 15.37 -13.50
N LEU A 360 16.08 15.11 -13.28
CA LEU A 360 17.15 16.09 -13.52
C LEU A 360 17.20 16.55 -14.98
N ASN A 361 16.96 15.64 -15.92
CA ASN A 361 16.88 15.97 -17.34
C ASN A 361 15.62 16.80 -17.68
N GLU A 362 14.46 16.43 -17.12
CA GLU A 362 13.21 17.20 -17.26
C GLU A 362 13.36 18.65 -16.76
N LEU A 363 14.17 18.87 -15.72
CA LEU A 363 14.46 20.18 -15.15
C LEU A 363 15.56 20.96 -15.90
N GLY A 364 16.20 20.39 -16.92
CA GLY A 364 17.35 20.99 -17.62
C GLY A 364 18.66 20.98 -16.84
N ALA A 365 18.68 20.46 -15.60
CA ALA A 365 19.86 20.48 -14.75
C ALA A 365 21.06 19.74 -15.38
N ILE A 366 20.80 18.64 -16.10
CA ILE A 366 21.85 17.87 -16.81
C ILE A 366 22.38 18.63 -18.03
N SER A 367 21.51 19.25 -18.83
CA SER A 367 21.94 19.99 -20.02
C SER A 367 22.73 21.24 -19.68
N ASP A 368 22.39 21.88 -18.57
CA ASP A 368 22.98 23.15 -18.14
C ASP A 368 24.30 22.93 -17.39
N SER A 369 24.54 21.70 -16.91
CA SER A 369 25.77 21.31 -16.23
C SER A 369 26.90 20.96 -17.21
N LYS A 370 28.10 21.46 -16.92
CA LYS A 370 29.34 21.08 -17.61
C LYS A 370 29.95 19.82 -17.00
N GLN A 371 29.88 19.68 -15.68
CA GLN A 371 30.50 18.59 -14.94
C GLN A 371 29.62 18.12 -13.80
N ILE A 372 29.23 16.85 -13.86
CA ILE A 372 28.35 16.23 -12.86
C ILE A 372 29.19 15.50 -11.83
N GLY A 373 28.85 15.72 -10.56
CA GLY A 373 29.37 15.02 -9.40
C GLY A 373 28.32 14.13 -8.75
N ILE A 374 28.75 13.00 -8.21
CA ILE A 374 27.96 12.15 -7.34
C ILE A 374 28.64 12.07 -5.98
N LEU A 375 27.86 12.35 -4.93
CA LEU A 375 28.25 12.23 -3.53
C LEU A 375 27.56 10.98 -2.96
N GLY A 376 28.34 9.95 -2.65
CA GLY A 376 27.90 8.60 -2.30
C GLY A 376 27.71 7.71 -3.53
N VAL A 377 28.30 6.52 -3.53
CA VAL A 377 28.26 5.53 -4.63
C VAL A 377 27.74 4.18 -4.10
N GLY A 378 26.77 4.25 -3.18
CA GLY A 378 25.99 3.09 -2.75
C GLY A 378 25.02 2.63 -3.84
N SER A 379 23.97 1.87 -3.46
CA SER A 379 23.00 1.32 -4.43
C SER A 379 22.39 2.37 -5.35
N ILE A 380 21.89 3.49 -4.79
CA ILE A 380 21.27 4.57 -5.58
C ILE A 380 22.33 5.38 -6.34
N GLY A 381 23.43 5.77 -5.68
CA GLY A 381 24.52 6.53 -6.32
C GLY A 381 25.13 5.81 -7.52
N GLY A 382 25.38 4.50 -7.41
CA GLY A 382 25.84 3.68 -8.52
C GLY A 382 24.82 3.59 -9.67
N ALA A 383 23.52 3.52 -9.36
CA ALA A 383 22.47 3.53 -10.38
C ALA A 383 22.40 4.88 -11.12
N VAL A 384 22.48 6.00 -10.39
CA VAL A 384 22.57 7.35 -10.98
C VAL A 384 23.80 7.48 -11.88
N GLN A 385 24.96 6.98 -11.42
CA GLN A 385 26.20 6.97 -12.20
C GLN A 385 26.04 6.21 -13.52
N ARG A 386 25.49 4.99 -13.47
CA ARG A 386 25.24 4.16 -14.67
C ARG A 386 24.29 4.86 -15.63
N ALA A 387 23.18 5.42 -15.13
CA ALA A 387 22.20 6.12 -15.94
C ALA A 387 22.79 7.36 -16.63
N LEU A 388 23.58 8.18 -15.93
CA LEU A 388 24.27 9.33 -16.52
C LEU A 388 25.34 8.91 -17.54
N THR A 389 26.10 7.85 -17.25
CA THR A 389 27.12 7.32 -18.18
C THR A 389 26.48 6.79 -19.47
N ALA A 390 25.32 6.13 -19.35
CA ALA A 390 24.55 5.66 -20.51
C ALA A 390 24.04 6.81 -21.39
N MET A 391 23.90 8.03 -20.84
CA MET A 391 23.61 9.26 -21.58
C MET A 391 24.87 9.93 -22.15
N GLY A 392 26.03 9.28 -22.08
CA GLY A 392 27.31 9.82 -22.56
C GLY A 392 27.91 10.92 -21.67
N ARG A 393 27.49 11.02 -20.41
CA ARG A 393 28.05 12.01 -19.46
C ARG A 393 29.22 11.42 -18.68
N THR A 394 30.27 12.21 -18.52
CA THR A 394 31.37 11.90 -17.59
C THR A 394 30.98 12.37 -16.19
N VAL A 395 31.12 11.49 -15.19
CA VAL A 395 30.69 11.75 -13.82
C VAL A 395 31.86 11.54 -12.86
N LEU A 396 32.09 12.50 -11.96
CA LEU A 396 33.06 12.36 -10.86
C LEU A 396 32.34 11.86 -9.61
N CYS A 397 32.94 10.92 -8.91
CA CYS A 397 32.30 10.27 -7.76
C CYS A 397 33.14 10.44 -6.49
N TYR A 398 32.51 10.85 -5.39
CA TYR A 398 33.14 10.81 -4.07
C TYR A 398 32.25 9.96 -3.15
N ASP A 399 32.84 8.98 -2.47
CA ASP A 399 32.16 8.21 -1.44
C ASP A 399 32.94 8.33 -0.12
N PRO A 400 32.31 8.75 0.99
CA PRO A 400 32.99 8.86 2.28
C PRO A 400 33.52 7.53 2.81
N THR A 401 33.02 6.38 2.32
CA THR A 401 33.48 5.05 2.73
C THR A 401 34.71 4.56 1.96
N TYR A 402 35.11 5.23 0.87
CA TYR A 402 36.27 4.83 0.07
C TYR A 402 37.62 5.04 0.76
N HIS A 403 37.68 5.81 1.84
CA HIS A 403 38.91 5.98 2.62
C HIS A 403 39.45 4.65 3.20
N SER A 404 38.65 3.58 3.20
CA SER A 404 39.01 2.25 3.71
C SER A 404 38.99 1.12 2.67
N SER A 405 38.91 1.43 1.37
CA SER A 405 38.86 0.41 0.29
C SER A 405 40.14 0.40 -0.55
N ASP A 406 40.71 -0.79 -0.78
CA ASP A 406 41.86 -1.00 -1.69
C ASP A 406 41.46 -0.92 -3.19
N SER A 407 40.16 -0.84 -3.49
CA SER A 407 39.65 -0.72 -4.86
C SER A 407 38.80 0.54 -5.00
N VAL A 408 39.43 1.58 -5.55
CA VAL A 408 38.80 2.87 -5.83
C VAL A 408 38.52 2.92 -7.35
N PRO A 409 37.26 3.10 -7.79
CA PRO A 409 36.93 3.24 -9.22
C PRO A 409 37.73 4.36 -9.91
N GLU A 410 37.99 4.22 -11.21
CA GLU A 410 38.80 5.18 -11.98
C GLU A 410 38.25 6.62 -11.98
N ASN A 411 36.93 6.76 -11.89
CA ASN A 411 36.24 8.06 -11.83
C ASN A 411 36.03 8.59 -10.41
N SER A 412 36.60 7.92 -9.40
CA SER A 412 36.49 8.34 -8.03
C SER A 412 37.53 9.41 -7.69
N ILE A 413 37.13 10.37 -6.88
CA ILE A 413 37.99 11.43 -6.37
C ILE A 413 38.20 11.25 -4.87
N SER A 414 39.35 11.70 -4.38
CA SER A 414 39.81 11.44 -3.02
C SER A 414 39.28 12.40 -1.97
N SER A 415 38.67 13.53 -2.36
CA SER A 415 38.11 14.49 -1.41
C SER A 415 36.84 15.16 -1.91
N ILE A 416 35.96 15.51 -0.98
CA ILE A 416 34.74 16.27 -1.24
C ILE A 416 35.07 17.67 -1.80
N ASP A 417 36.14 18.32 -1.33
CA ASP A 417 36.59 19.63 -1.83
C ASP A 417 36.85 19.61 -3.34
N VAL A 418 37.43 18.52 -3.86
CA VAL A 418 37.67 18.34 -5.29
C VAL A 418 36.35 18.16 -6.03
N LEU A 419 35.37 17.45 -5.46
CA LEU A 419 34.03 17.29 -6.03
C LEU A 419 33.37 18.66 -6.21
N LEU A 420 33.32 19.42 -5.11
CA LEU A 420 32.63 20.70 -5.05
C LEU A 420 33.26 21.72 -5.98
N ASN A 421 34.60 21.72 -6.12
CA ASN A 421 35.27 22.66 -7.02
C ASN A 421 35.14 22.28 -8.50
N LYS A 422 35.15 21.00 -8.85
CA LYS A 422 35.11 20.55 -10.25
C LYS A 422 33.70 20.47 -10.84
N CYS A 423 32.69 20.20 -10.03
CA CYS A 423 31.33 19.95 -10.50
C CYS A 423 30.46 21.19 -10.34
N ASP A 424 29.51 21.39 -11.25
CA ASP A 424 28.47 22.43 -11.18
C ASP A 424 27.09 21.83 -10.87
N LEU A 425 26.88 20.53 -11.12
CA LEU A 425 25.75 19.76 -10.60
C LEU A 425 26.25 18.63 -9.70
N ILE A 426 25.74 18.54 -8.47
CA ILE A 426 26.12 17.48 -7.50
C ILE A 426 24.86 16.76 -7.03
N VAL A 427 24.83 15.44 -7.22
CA VAL A 427 23.75 14.56 -6.75
C VAL A 427 24.20 13.82 -5.50
N GLY A 428 23.58 14.12 -4.37
CA GLY A 428 23.86 13.46 -3.09
C GLY A 428 22.97 12.24 -2.86
N THR A 429 23.60 11.13 -2.48
CA THR A 429 22.99 9.81 -2.31
C THR A 429 23.54 9.06 -1.07
N VAL A 430 24.23 9.75 -0.16
CA VAL A 430 24.84 9.14 1.03
C VAL A 430 23.78 8.78 2.08
N GLY A 431 22.73 9.61 2.20
CA GLY A 431 21.70 9.45 3.23
C GLY A 431 22.05 10.11 4.57
N THR A 432 23.12 10.90 4.60
CA THR A 432 23.56 11.72 5.73
C THR A 432 24.16 13.03 5.21
N ASP A 433 24.27 14.03 6.08
CA ASP A 433 24.89 15.31 5.74
C ASP A 433 26.42 15.15 5.64
N SER A 434 26.89 14.88 4.42
CA SER A 434 28.32 14.70 4.14
C SER A 434 29.06 16.00 3.88
N ILE A 435 28.36 17.15 3.83
CA ILE A 435 28.97 18.46 3.66
C ILE A 435 29.40 19.07 4.99
N VAL A 436 28.91 18.56 6.13
CA VAL A 436 29.33 19.03 7.46
C VAL A 436 30.85 19.02 7.60
N GLY A 437 31.41 20.17 7.98
CA GLY A 437 32.85 20.33 8.20
C GLY A 437 33.67 20.56 6.92
N THR A 438 33.02 20.63 5.75
CA THR A 438 33.69 21.00 4.50
C THR A 438 34.10 22.46 4.52
N ALA A 439 35.29 22.75 3.98
CA ALA A 439 35.87 24.10 3.88
C ALA A 439 35.22 24.88 2.71
N LEU A 440 33.95 25.24 2.86
CA LEU A 440 33.17 25.92 1.81
C LEU A 440 33.78 27.26 1.37
N GLU A 441 34.60 27.90 2.21
CA GLU A 441 35.34 29.12 1.85
C GLU A 441 36.37 28.93 0.72
N ARG A 442 36.64 27.67 0.35
CA ARG A 442 37.54 27.28 -0.75
C ARG A 442 36.78 26.85 -2.00
N VAL A 443 35.45 26.87 -1.96
CA VAL A 443 34.60 26.48 -3.08
C VAL A 443 34.13 27.75 -3.77
N SER A 444 34.13 27.75 -5.10
CA SER A 444 33.70 28.91 -5.89
C SER A 444 32.84 28.50 -7.09
N GLY A 445 32.17 29.49 -7.67
CA GLY A 445 31.30 29.34 -8.82
C GLY A 445 29.83 29.12 -8.45
N SER A 446 29.03 28.71 -9.43
CA SER A 446 27.62 28.36 -9.21
C SER A 446 27.48 26.84 -9.15
N LYS A 447 26.77 26.36 -8.13
CA LYS A 447 26.54 24.93 -7.87
C LYS A 447 25.05 24.65 -7.70
N VAL A 448 24.61 23.58 -8.32
CA VAL A 448 23.29 22.99 -8.11
C VAL A 448 23.46 21.70 -7.33
N LEU A 449 22.85 21.64 -6.16
CA LEU A 449 22.87 20.50 -5.25
C LEU A 449 21.50 19.82 -5.28
N VAL A 450 21.51 18.51 -5.43
CA VAL A 450 20.29 17.71 -5.57
C VAL A 450 20.36 16.47 -4.69
N SER A 451 19.36 16.26 -3.86
CA SER A 451 19.26 15.05 -3.04
C SER A 451 18.51 13.97 -3.79
N ALA A 452 18.97 12.73 -3.68
CA ALA A 452 18.22 11.52 -3.99
C ALA A 452 18.09 10.59 -2.77
N SER A 453 18.44 11.06 -1.58
CA SER A 453 18.28 10.33 -0.32
C SER A 453 16.95 10.65 0.36
N SER A 454 16.60 9.93 1.44
CA SER A 454 15.32 10.14 2.14
C SER A 454 15.34 11.42 3.01
N ALA A 455 14.29 12.25 2.88
CA ALA A 455 14.14 13.56 3.54
C ALA A 455 15.20 14.60 3.12
N ASP A 456 15.35 15.68 3.88
CA ASP A 456 16.22 16.85 3.64
C ASP A 456 17.61 16.74 4.29
N VAL A 457 18.09 15.51 4.53
CA VAL A 457 19.28 15.26 5.35
C VAL A 457 20.61 15.47 4.64
N GLU A 458 20.65 15.26 3.33
CA GLU A 458 21.90 15.24 2.54
C GLU A 458 22.69 16.55 2.62
N PHE A 459 21.97 17.67 2.73
CA PHE A 459 22.50 19.03 2.75
C PHE A 459 21.98 19.85 3.94
N GLY A 460 21.63 19.17 5.04
CA GLY A 460 20.97 19.80 6.20
C GLY A 460 21.72 21.00 6.80
N SER A 461 23.04 20.97 6.79
CA SER A 461 23.93 22.04 7.26
C SER A 461 23.86 23.27 6.37
N LEU A 462 23.79 23.08 5.04
CA LEU A 462 23.61 24.18 4.09
C LEU A 462 22.21 24.76 4.16
N LEU A 463 21.17 23.94 4.37
CA LEU A 463 19.79 24.41 4.51
C LEU A 463 19.60 25.36 5.70
N LYS A 464 20.43 25.24 6.75
CA LYS A 464 20.45 26.19 7.89
C LYS A 464 20.97 27.57 7.52
N LEU A 465 21.70 27.68 6.41
CA LEU A 465 22.23 28.93 5.87
C LEU A 465 21.32 29.53 4.79
N ALA A 466 20.30 28.80 4.32
CA ALA A 466 19.34 29.29 3.35
C ALA A 466 18.42 30.36 3.98
N GLU A 467 18.03 31.36 3.19
CA GLU A 467 16.97 32.26 3.60
C GLU A 467 15.64 31.51 3.70
N PRO A 468 14.85 31.71 4.78
CA PRO A 468 13.54 31.09 4.90
C PRO A 468 12.64 31.50 3.73
N THR A 469 12.09 30.50 3.04
CA THR A 469 11.09 30.69 1.98
C THR A 469 9.74 30.12 2.40
N SER A 470 8.66 30.72 1.89
CA SER A 470 7.30 30.19 2.03
C SER A 470 7.11 28.86 1.31
N ASP A 471 7.88 28.59 0.25
CA ASP A 471 7.86 27.30 -0.43
C ASP A 471 8.98 26.41 0.10
N VAL A 472 8.66 25.64 1.15
CA VAL A 472 9.58 24.70 1.81
C VAL A 472 10.09 23.60 0.88
N TYR A 473 9.47 23.41 -0.29
CA TYR A 473 9.89 22.44 -1.31
C TYR A 473 10.42 23.11 -2.57
N GLY A 474 10.55 24.43 -2.57
CA GLY A 474 11.13 25.19 -3.67
C GLY A 474 12.66 25.07 -3.69
N THR A 475 13.28 25.61 -4.74
CA THR A 475 14.74 25.75 -4.77
C THR A 475 15.19 26.70 -3.65
N GLN A 476 16.09 26.22 -2.80
CA GLN A 476 16.71 27.01 -1.74
C GLN A 476 17.98 27.65 -2.26
N ILE A 477 18.17 28.93 -1.98
CA ILE A 477 19.39 29.66 -2.32
C ILE A 477 20.20 29.79 -1.03
N VAL A 478 21.47 29.39 -1.10
CA VAL A 478 22.40 29.46 0.03
C VAL A 478 23.56 30.37 -0.35
N THR A 479 23.75 31.44 0.41
CA THR A 479 24.87 32.37 0.25
C THR A 479 25.90 32.10 1.34
N VAL A 480 27.10 31.68 0.94
CA VAL A 480 28.23 31.47 1.86
C VAL A 480 29.19 32.67 1.82
N HIS A 481 29.57 33.09 0.61
CA HIS A 481 30.36 34.28 0.31
C HIS A 481 30.14 34.68 -1.16
N ASP A 482 30.65 35.86 -1.58
CA ASP A 482 30.33 36.47 -2.87
C ASP A 482 30.71 35.62 -4.10
N ASP A 483 31.77 34.81 -3.99
CA ASP A 483 32.25 33.94 -5.08
C ASP A 483 31.54 32.58 -5.19
N LEU A 484 30.54 32.30 -4.35
CA LEU A 484 29.85 31.00 -4.30
C LEU A 484 28.32 31.15 -4.28
N ASP A 485 27.69 30.71 -5.36
CA ASP A 485 26.23 30.60 -5.49
C ASP A 485 25.81 29.14 -5.36
N LEU A 486 25.06 28.79 -4.31
CA LEU A 486 24.55 27.43 -4.09
C LEU A 486 23.03 27.40 -4.24
N LYS A 487 22.55 26.48 -5.07
CA LYS A 487 21.13 26.20 -5.24
C LYS A 487 20.83 24.77 -4.82
N ILE A 488 19.96 24.58 -3.84
CA ILE A 488 19.51 23.26 -3.41
C ILE A 488 18.11 23.03 -3.99
N LEU A 489 17.97 22.08 -4.91
CA LEU A 489 16.68 21.81 -5.54
C LEU A 489 15.72 21.09 -4.59
N ASN A 490 14.42 21.28 -4.83
CA ASN A 490 13.31 20.63 -4.12
C ASN A 490 13.41 20.71 -2.58
N GLY A 491 13.84 21.85 -2.02
CA GLY A 491 14.00 22.01 -0.58
C GLY A 491 15.07 21.11 0.05
N GLY A 492 15.93 20.48 -0.75
CA GLY A 492 16.86 19.43 -0.29
C GLY A 492 16.23 18.04 -0.15
N TYR A 493 14.93 17.89 -0.44
CA TYR A 493 14.24 16.60 -0.48
C TYR A 493 14.55 15.81 -1.75
N PRO A 494 14.35 14.49 -1.75
CA PRO A 494 14.57 13.63 -2.92
C PRO A 494 13.90 14.17 -4.18
N ILE A 495 14.69 14.45 -5.21
CA ILE A 495 14.26 15.20 -6.40
C ILE A 495 13.18 14.50 -7.22
N ASN A 496 13.16 13.17 -7.19
CA ASN A 496 12.18 12.33 -7.87
C ASN A 496 10.78 12.41 -7.26
N PHE A 497 10.57 13.15 -6.17
CA PHE A 497 9.26 13.48 -5.64
C PHE A 497 8.89 14.94 -5.89
N ASP A 498 7.96 15.16 -6.84
CA ASP A 498 7.47 16.49 -7.20
C ASP A 498 6.05 16.80 -6.70
N ARG A 499 5.43 15.86 -5.99
CA ARG A 499 4.06 15.95 -5.42
C ARG A 499 2.95 16.05 -6.48
N ILE A 500 3.29 15.86 -7.76
CA ILE A 500 2.35 15.92 -8.89
C ILE A 500 2.13 14.52 -9.45
N LYS A 501 3.20 13.76 -9.66
CA LYS A 501 3.18 12.39 -10.21
C LYS A 501 4.21 11.51 -9.51
N ASP A 502 4.06 10.20 -9.64
CA ASP A 502 5.18 9.30 -9.37
C ASP A 502 6.18 9.42 -10.53
N SER A 503 7.47 9.56 -10.22
CA SER A 503 8.52 9.59 -11.24
C SER A 503 8.90 8.18 -11.71
N THR A 504 8.57 7.17 -10.91
CA THR A 504 8.84 5.76 -11.19
C THR A 504 7.63 5.12 -11.87
N PRO A 505 7.81 4.37 -12.97
CA PRO A 505 6.71 3.64 -13.60
C PRO A 505 6.04 2.64 -12.65
N ASP A 506 4.73 2.45 -12.78
CA ASP A 506 3.93 1.57 -11.91
C ASP A 506 4.43 0.12 -11.98
N GLU A 507 4.83 -0.34 -13.16
CA GLU A 507 5.40 -1.67 -13.42
C GLU A 507 6.71 -1.96 -12.67
N ASP A 508 7.43 -0.94 -12.22
CA ASP A 508 8.69 -1.06 -11.51
C ASP A 508 8.46 -0.92 -10.01
N ILE A 509 7.79 0.17 -9.59
CA ILE A 509 7.56 0.47 -8.17
C ILE A 509 6.55 -0.48 -7.50
N VAL A 510 5.73 -1.20 -8.28
CA VAL A 510 4.87 -2.27 -7.75
C VAL A 510 5.67 -3.32 -7.00
N LEU A 511 6.92 -3.58 -7.40
CA LEU A 511 7.80 -4.53 -6.74
C LEU A 511 8.01 -4.15 -5.27
N THR A 512 8.26 -2.86 -4.99
CA THR A 512 8.39 -2.31 -3.64
C THR A 512 7.10 -2.46 -2.84
N ARG A 513 5.94 -2.26 -3.47
CA ARG A 513 4.63 -2.46 -2.82
C ARG A 513 4.39 -3.93 -2.46
N CYS A 514 4.78 -4.86 -3.32
CA CYS A 514 4.73 -6.28 -3.03
C CYS A 514 5.62 -6.65 -1.85
N LEU A 515 6.87 -6.16 -1.81
CA LEU A 515 7.79 -6.43 -0.68
C LEU A 515 7.24 -5.92 0.65
N LEU A 516 6.66 -4.70 0.66
CA LEU A 516 6.00 -4.16 1.85
C LEU A 516 4.80 -4.99 2.27
N TYR A 517 3.99 -5.46 1.30
CA TYR A 517 2.83 -6.29 1.58
C TYR A 517 3.23 -7.65 2.15
N ILE A 518 4.22 -8.31 1.56
CA ILE A 518 4.82 -9.55 2.08
C ILE A 518 5.35 -9.33 3.50
N GLY A 519 6.08 -8.23 3.73
CA GLY A 519 6.56 -7.87 5.07
C GLY A 519 5.42 -7.69 6.07
N ALA A 520 4.31 -7.08 5.65
CA ALA A 520 3.11 -6.96 6.47
C ALA A 520 2.44 -8.31 6.73
N MET A 521 2.41 -9.24 5.77
CA MET A 521 1.88 -10.60 5.99
C MET A 521 2.77 -11.40 6.95
N GLN A 522 4.09 -11.26 6.83
CA GLN A 522 5.05 -11.85 7.76
C GLN A 522 4.89 -11.28 9.18
N ALA A 523 4.70 -9.97 9.30
CA ALA A 523 4.36 -9.32 10.57
C ALA A 523 3.04 -9.83 11.15
N ALA A 524 2.00 -9.95 10.31
CA ALA A 524 0.70 -10.48 10.69
C ALA A 524 0.79 -11.93 11.17
N HIS A 525 1.65 -12.75 10.53
CA HIS A 525 1.92 -14.11 10.96
C HIS A 525 2.58 -14.15 12.35
N LEU A 526 3.61 -13.34 12.59
CA LEU A 526 4.25 -13.23 13.92
C LEU A 526 3.26 -12.77 15.00
N LEU A 527 2.38 -11.82 14.68
CA LEU A 527 1.29 -11.40 15.57
C LEU A 527 0.31 -12.55 15.85
N SER A 528 0.05 -13.44 14.90
CA SER A 528 -0.90 -14.55 15.05
C SER A 528 -0.39 -15.67 15.95
N ILE A 529 0.89 -16.01 15.89
CA ILE A 529 1.50 -17.08 16.69
C ILE A 529 1.90 -16.61 18.09
N GLY A 530 2.04 -15.29 18.30
CA GLY A 530 2.36 -14.70 19.60
C GLY A 530 3.82 -14.86 20.06
N GLU A 531 4.66 -15.52 19.27
CA GLU A 531 6.11 -15.62 19.49
C GLU A 531 6.82 -14.35 19.02
N GLN A 532 7.08 -13.42 19.94
CA GLN A 532 7.69 -12.12 19.63
C GLN A 532 9.03 -11.99 20.32
N THR A 533 10.11 -12.34 19.61
CA THR A 533 11.47 -12.01 20.09
C THR A 533 11.92 -10.70 19.44
N PRO A 534 12.22 -9.64 20.21
CA PRO A 534 12.77 -8.41 19.65
C PRO A 534 13.98 -8.66 18.75
N GLY A 535 14.11 -7.87 17.70
CA GLY A 535 15.18 -7.99 16.72
C GLY A 535 14.70 -7.72 15.31
N ILE A 536 15.67 -7.70 14.39
CA ILE A 536 15.43 -7.47 12.97
C ILE A 536 15.39 -8.81 12.25
N TYR A 537 14.36 -9.02 11.46
CA TYR A 537 14.09 -10.22 10.70
C TYR A 537 14.27 -9.92 9.22
N ASP A 538 14.84 -10.87 8.48
CA ASP A 538 14.88 -10.79 7.04
C ASP A 538 13.46 -10.96 6.45
N LEU A 539 13.22 -10.31 5.32
CA LEU A 539 12.03 -10.56 4.51
C LEU A 539 12.07 -11.98 3.94
N ASP A 540 10.94 -12.67 3.94
CA ASP A 540 10.79 -14.04 3.45
C ASP A 540 11.42 -14.25 2.06
N LYS A 541 12.49 -15.05 2.03
CA LYS A 541 13.28 -15.36 0.82
C LYS A 541 12.46 -16.12 -0.22
N MET A 542 11.52 -16.97 0.19
CA MET A 542 10.67 -17.72 -0.73
C MET A 542 9.70 -16.77 -1.43
N SER A 543 9.02 -15.92 -0.66
CA SER A 543 8.17 -14.86 -1.21
C SER A 543 8.94 -13.92 -2.15
N GLN A 544 10.17 -13.52 -1.78
CA GLN A 544 11.03 -12.71 -2.66
C GLN A 544 11.33 -13.42 -3.98
N LYS A 545 11.69 -14.71 -3.95
CA LYS A 545 11.98 -15.50 -5.16
C LYS A 545 10.79 -15.50 -6.12
N HIS A 546 9.62 -15.93 -5.64
CA HIS A 546 8.42 -16.02 -6.46
C HIS A 546 7.98 -14.65 -7.00
N LEU A 547 8.08 -13.60 -6.18
CA LEU A 547 7.82 -12.24 -6.62
C LEU A 547 8.76 -11.80 -7.75
N LEU A 548 10.07 -12.08 -7.64
CA LEU A 548 11.04 -11.71 -8.65
C LEU A 548 10.83 -12.49 -9.96
N GLU A 549 10.57 -13.79 -9.87
CA GLU A 549 10.20 -14.64 -11.02
C GLU A 549 9.01 -14.06 -11.76
N ARG A 550 7.92 -13.79 -11.04
CA ARG A 550 6.70 -13.25 -11.62
C ARG A 550 6.89 -11.85 -12.21
N TRP A 551 7.68 -10.99 -11.56
CA TRP A 551 7.97 -9.65 -12.07
C TRP A 551 8.78 -9.72 -13.38
N VAL A 552 9.78 -10.60 -13.47
CA VAL A 552 10.57 -10.80 -14.69
C VAL A 552 9.68 -11.28 -15.84
N GLU A 553 8.79 -12.23 -15.59
CA GLU A 553 7.78 -12.66 -16.58
C GLU A 553 6.89 -11.51 -17.03
N TYR A 554 6.35 -10.74 -16.07
CA TYR A 554 5.48 -9.60 -16.35
C TYR A 554 6.18 -8.54 -17.22
N LYS A 555 7.46 -8.25 -16.94
CA LYS A 555 8.26 -7.32 -17.79
C LYS A 555 8.46 -7.86 -19.21
N LYS A 556 8.68 -9.17 -19.37
CA LYS A 556 8.77 -9.82 -20.68
C LYS A 556 7.44 -9.73 -21.45
N GLU A 557 6.31 -9.96 -20.79
CA GLU A 557 4.96 -9.84 -21.37
C GLU A 557 4.68 -8.40 -21.88
N LEU A 558 5.17 -7.39 -21.16
CA LEU A 558 5.05 -5.97 -21.56
C LEU A 558 6.06 -5.55 -22.64
N ALA A 559 6.91 -6.46 -23.14
CA ALA A 559 8.04 -6.16 -24.03
C ALA A 559 8.97 -5.06 -23.47
N GLN A 560 9.07 -4.98 -22.14
CA GLN A 560 9.91 -4.01 -21.46
C GLN A 560 11.24 -4.64 -21.07
N MET A 561 12.32 -3.87 -21.21
CA MET A 561 13.62 -4.32 -20.73
C MET A 561 13.62 -4.45 -19.20
N HIS A 562 14.22 -5.53 -18.71
CA HIS A 562 14.63 -5.69 -17.32
C HIS A 562 16.14 -5.99 -17.29
N HIS A 563 16.84 -5.51 -16.27
CA HIS A 563 18.29 -5.72 -16.12
C HIS A 563 18.63 -7.01 -15.37
N VAL A 564 17.61 -7.71 -14.86
CA VAL A 564 17.77 -8.96 -14.10
C VAL A 564 17.97 -10.13 -15.05
N LYS A 565 19.11 -10.80 -14.95
CA LYS A 565 19.33 -12.08 -15.62
C LYS A 565 18.89 -13.22 -14.71
N GLU A 566 18.38 -14.30 -15.31
CA GLU A 566 17.86 -15.46 -14.58
C GLU A 566 18.94 -16.08 -13.66
N GLU A 567 20.19 -16.15 -14.14
CA GLU A 567 21.32 -16.65 -13.36
C GLU A 567 21.67 -15.79 -12.14
N HIS A 568 21.21 -14.53 -12.07
CA HIS A 568 21.45 -13.63 -10.94
C HIS A 568 20.32 -13.67 -9.90
N MET A 569 19.19 -14.29 -10.20
CA MET A 569 18.02 -14.24 -9.30
C MET A 569 18.30 -14.88 -7.95
N VAL A 570 18.99 -16.02 -7.95
CA VAL A 570 19.36 -16.71 -6.70
C VAL A 570 20.27 -15.84 -5.84
N SER A 571 21.26 -15.16 -6.43
CA SER A 571 22.16 -14.28 -5.68
C SER A 571 21.47 -13.02 -5.19
N ILE A 572 20.51 -12.48 -5.97
CA ILE A 572 19.67 -11.37 -5.54
C ILE A 572 18.84 -11.77 -4.32
N VAL A 573 18.09 -12.87 -4.37
CA VAL A 573 17.23 -13.30 -3.25
C VAL A 573 18.04 -13.70 -2.02
N ALA A 574 19.23 -14.29 -2.21
CA ALA A 574 20.13 -14.64 -1.12
C ALA A 574 20.81 -13.42 -0.48
N HIS A 575 20.79 -12.26 -1.13
CA HIS A 575 21.40 -11.05 -0.61
C HIS A 575 20.61 -10.51 0.59
N SER A 576 21.25 -10.47 1.75
CA SER A 576 20.82 -9.65 2.89
C SER A 576 22.00 -8.79 3.34
N SER A 577 21.76 -7.50 3.55
CA SER A 577 22.75 -6.59 4.12
C SER A 577 22.88 -6.70 5.65
N LEU A 578 22.06 -7.53 6.29
CA LEU A 578 22.07 -7.71 7.74
C LEU A 578 22.98 -8.87 8.12
N GLN A 579 23.95 -8.63 9.00
CA GLN A 579 24.88 -9.68 9.45
C GLN A 579 24.23 -10.66 10.44
N ASN A 580 23.19 -10.24 11.16
CA ASN A 580 22.58 -10.99 12.26
C ASN A 580 21.04 -11.06 12.18
N ALA A 581 20.49 -11.01 10.96
CA ALA A 581 19.05 -11.11 10.78
C ALA A 581 18.52 -12.48 11.21
N LYS A 582 17.35 -12.46 11.83
CA LYS A 582 16.61 -13.69 12.14
C LYS A 582 15.78 -14.10 10.92
N GLU A 583 15.64 -15.41 10.72
CA GLU A 583 14.73 -15.95 9.72
C GLU A 583 13.34 -16.17 10.33
N THR A 584 12.29 -16.02 9.54
CA THR A 584 10.92 -16.43 9.88
C THR A 584 10.45 -17.53 8.95
N PRO A 585 9.42 -18.32 9.34
CA PRO A 585 8.72 -19.19 8.40
C PRO A 585 8.21 -18.41 7.17
N THR A 586 8.12 -19.11 6.05
CA THR A 586 7.52 -18.56 4.82
C THR A 586 6.06 -18.21 5.03
N VAL A 587 5.66 -17.07 4.48
CA VAL A 587 4.24 -16.69 4.38
C VAL A 587 3.64 -17.04 3.03
N TRP A 588 4.47 -17.50 2.09
CA TRP A 588 4.04 -17.94 0.78
C TRP A 588 3.25 -19.26 0.86
N GLU A 589 2.16 -19.35 0.11
CA GLU A 589 1.36 -20.54 -0.11
C GLU A 589 1.44 -20.95 -1.59
N ASP A 590 1.68 -22.25 -1.83
CA ASP A 590 1.80 -22.84 -3.18
C ASP A 590 0.45 -23.10 -3.85
#